data_AF-A0A0W0GCU1-F1
#
_entry.id   AF-A0A0W0GCU1-F1
#
_cell.length_a   1.000
_cell.length_b   1.000
_cell.length_c   1.000
_cell.angle_alpha   90.00
_cell.angle_beta   90.00
_cell.angle_gamma   90.00
#
_symmetry.space_group_name_H-M   'P 1'
#
loop_
_entity.id
_entity.type
_entity.pdbx_description
1 polymer ?
#
loop_
_entity_poly.entity_id
_entity_poly.type
_entity_poly.pdbx_seq_one_letter_code
_entity_poly.pdbx_strand_id
1 'polypeptide(L)'
;MNASGMYKYTDFHPIQVNKSLDLRKDIYPAHTRTQRWPRYYIIDFGSVKAYDPREGFPEASFDDAVAHVLPEFRNRENRTTYNPFPADIYCLGRFIERDLLRTAGLAFLRRLTIAMMTEEPSQRPTIDEVRQQFVKSVQSLTPLHLRSPLKGAGLLKHLKKQLSYALKRLPPFPKPQFGNTLEPFDEEIRAFFTMTRADFAEKARHDEKSILGVWKATVKDDGLVPEKHSFDPHHTVFYTHF
;
A
#
# COMPACT_ATOMS: atom_id res chain seq x y z
N MET A 1 -9.87 8.91 -9.07
CA MET A 1 -11.13 8.25 -8.64
C MET A 1 -11.98 7.98 -9.86
N ASN A 2 -12.50 6.76 -10.03
CA ASN A 2 -13.53 6.44 -11.02
C ASN A 2 -14.90 6.41 -10.34
N ALA A 3 -15.80 7.31 -10.75
CA ALA A 3 -17.13 7.43 -10.19
C ALA A 3 -18.23 7.43 -11.27
N SER A 4 -17.94 6.85 -12.44
CA SER A 4 -18.88 6.83 -13.57
C SER A 4 -20.25 6.28 -13.20
N GLY A 5 -20.31 5.28 -12.30
CA GLY A 5 -21.58 4.73 -11.81
C GLY A 5 -22.41 5.69 -10.96
N MET A 6 -21.83 6.76 -10.40
CA MET A 6 -22.55 7.74 -9.56
C MET A 6 -23.21 8.85 -10.38
N TYR A 7 -22.65 9.19 -11.53
CA TYR A 7 -23.09 10.30 -12.38
C TYR A 7 -23.81 9.74 -13.60
N LYS A 8 -24.86 10.44 -14.07
CA LYS A 8 -25.56 10.05 -15.31
C LYS A 8 -24.69 10.23 -16.55
N TYR A 9 -23.70 11.13 -16.46
CA TYR A 9 -22.78 11.47 -17.53
C TYR A 9 -21.34 11.23 -17.05
N THR A 10 -20.45 10.88 -17.96
CA THR A 10 -19.04 10.57 -17.68
C THR A 10 -18.21 11.80 -17.31
N ASP A 11 -18.73 13.00 -17.55
CA ASP A 11 -17.91 14.21 -17.60
C ASP A 11 -17.87 14.95 -16.26
N PHE A 12 -17.62 14.25 -15.16
CA PHE A 12 -17.49 14.90 -13.85
C PHE A 12 -16.07 15.40 -13.58
N HIS A 13 -15.95 16.56 -12.96
CA HIS A 13 -14.65 17.08 -12.54
C HIS A 13 -14.19 16.39 -11.23
N PRO A 14 -12.95 15.86 -11.16
CA PRO A 14 -12.49 15.06 -10.02
C PRO A 14 -12.34 15.85 -8.71
N ILE A 15 -11.98 17.14 -8.79
CA ILE A 15 -11.85 18.04 -7.63
C ILE A 15 -13.19 18.76 -7.34
N GLN A 16 -13.71 19.51 -8.31
CA GLN A 16 -15.02 20.17 -8.23
C GLN A 16 -16.15 19.18 -8.59
N VAL A 17 -16.46 18.27 -7.68
CA VAL A 17 -17.41 17.15 -7.90
C VAL A 17 -18.84 17.55 -8.27
N ASN A 18 -19.18 18.84 -8.22
CA ASN A 18 -20.43 19.44 -8.66
C ASN A 18 -20.35 20.13 -10.04
N LYS A 19 -19.24 19.98 -10.77
CA LYS A 19 -18.99 20.59 -12.08
C LYS A 19 -18.67 19.55 -13.15
N SER A 20 -18.98 19.90 -14.40
CA SER A 20 -18.51 19.16 -15.56
C SER A 20 -16.98 19.25 -15.70
N LEU A 21 -16.37 18.33 -16.45
CA LEU A 21 -14.93 18.27 -16.65
C LEU A 21 -14.34 19.59 -17.18
N ASP A 22 -15.08 20.27 -18.07
CA ASP A 22 -14.74 21.59 -18.63
C ASP A 22 -15.13 22.79 -17.74
N LEU A 23 -15.65 22.51 -16.53
CA LEU A 23 -16.12 23.47 -15.52
C LEU A 23 -17.32 24.34 -15.94
N ARG A 24 -17.94 24.07 -17.09
CA ARG A 24 -19.02 24.93 -17.63
C ARG A 24 -20.40 24.66 -17.06
N LYS A 25 -20.69 23.42 -16.66
CA LYS A 25 -22.02 23.00 -16.21
C LYS A 25 -21.98 22.54 -14.77
N ASP A 26 -23.05 22.84 -14.04
CA ASP A 26 -23.31 22.18 -12.76
C ASP A 26 -23.84 20.78 -13.01
N ILE A 27 -23.23 19.79 -12.36
CA ILE A 27 -23.66 18.40 -12.40
C ILE A 27 -23.78 17.88 -10.97
N TYR A 28 -24.69 16.93 -10.76
CA TYR A 28 -24.89 16.34 -9.44
C TYR A 28 -24.95 14.81 -9.56
N PRO A 29 -24.38 14.07 -8.59
CA PRO A 29 -24.44 12.62 -8.60
C PRO A 29 -25.89 12.15 -8.48
N ALA A 30 -26.32 11.26 -9.36
CA ALA A 30 -27.65 10.63 -9.32
C ALA A 30 -27.73 9.52 -8.25
N HIS A 31 -26.58 8.99 -7.84
CA HIS A 31 -26.48 7.95 -6.84
C HIS A 31 -25.44 8.33 -5.77
N THR A 32 -25.69 7.92 -4.53
CA THR A 32 -24.70 8.07 -3.46
C THR A 32 -23.55 7.07 -3.63
N ARG A 33 -22.41 7.33 -2.96
CA ARG A 33 -21.28 6.40 -2.90
C ARG A 33 -21.65 4.99 -2.41
N THR A 34 -22.65 4.87 -1.53
CA THR A 34 -23.16 3.57 -1.03
C THR A 34 -24.03 2.85 -2.05
N GLN A 35 -24.77 3.60 -2.89
CA GLN A 35 -25.58 3.02 -3.96
C GLN A 35 -24.71 2.57 -5.13
N ARG A 36 -23.66 3.34 -5.44
CA ARG A 36 -22.73 3.10 -6.55
C ARG A 36 -21.32 3.43 -6.07
N TRP A 37 -20.55 2.38 -5.78
CA TRP A 37 -19.23 2.48 -5.17
C TRP A 37 -18.20 3.03 -6.16
N PRO A 38 -17.61 4.21 -5.91
CA PRO A 38 -16.50 4.68 -6.73
C PRO A 38 -15.24 3.87 -6.44
N ARG A 39 -14.37 3.72 -7.44
CA ARG A 39 -13.04 3.13 -7.29
C ARG A 39 -12.02 4.24 -7.04
N TYR A 40 -11.20 4.07 -6.02
CA TYR A 40 -10.08 4.95 -5.72
C TYR A 40 -8.79 4.29 -6.21
N TYR A 41 -7.88 5.10 -6.71
CA TYR A 41 -6.59 4.66 -7.23
C TYR A 41 -5.53 5.52 -6.57
N ILE A 42 -4.44 4.87 -6.16
CA ILE A 42 -3.19 5.58 -5.87
C ILE A 42 -2.66 6.06 -7.22
N ILE A 43 -2.20 7.30 -7.24
CA ILE A 43 -1.69 7.97 -8.43
C ILE A 43 -0.34 8.58 -8.07
N ASP A 44 0.24 9.30 -9.03
CA ASP A 44 1.51 10.00 -8.90
C ASP A 44 2.69 9.04 -8.76
N PHE A 45 2.95 8.31 -9.85
CA PHE A 45 4.02 7.33 -9.89
C PHE A 45 5.39 7.93 -10.26
N GLY A 46 5.56 9.25 -10.11
CA GLY A 46 6.76 9.99 -10.55
C GLY A 46 8.06 9.56 -9.86
N SER A 47 7.95 9.02 -8.64
CA SER A 47 9.09 8.55 -7.83
C SER A 47 9.10 7.03 -7.60
N VAL A 48 8.33 6.28 -8.40
CA VAL A 48 8.26 4.82 -8.26
C VAL A 48 9.48 4.15 -8.87
N LYS A 49 10.00 3.15 -8.18
CA LYS A 49 11.03 2.25 -8.68
C LYS A 49 10.54 0.81 -8.61
N ALA A 50 10.72 0.07 -9.69
CA ALA A 50 10.52 -1.37 -9.67
C ALA A 50 11.78 -2.05 -9.14
N TYR A 51 11.62 -3.08 -8.32
CA TYR A 51 12.72 -3.90 -7.84
C TYR A 51 12.52 -5.34 -8.27
N ASP A 52 13.57 -5.97 -8.81
CA ASP A 52 13.61 -7.40 -9.10
C ASP A 52 14.26 -8.12 -7.90
N PRO A 53 13.56 -9.07 -7.24
CA PRO A 53 14.14 -9.89 -6.17
C PRO A 53 15.44 -10.60 -6.54
N ARG A 54 15.69 -10.84 -7.84
CA ARG A 54 16.90 -11.47 -8.37
C ARG A 54 18.11 -10.53 -8.37
N GLU A 55 17.90 -9.22 -8.33
CA GLU A 55 18.98 -8.21 -8.31
C GLU A 55 19.57 -8.00 -6.90
N GLY A 56 19.04 -8.68 -5.88
CA GLY A 56 19.59 -8.67 -4.53
C GLY A 56 18.87 -7.69 -3.60
N PHE A 57 19.61 -6.91 -2.82
CA PHE A 57 19.01 -6.01 -1.83
C PHE A 57 18.21 -4.87 -2.48
N PRO A 58 16.93 -4.65 -2.11
CA PRO A 58 16.16 -3.54 -2.65
C PRO A 58 16.71 -2.23 -2.08
N GLU A 59 17.66 -1.65 -2.82
CA GLU A 59 18.37 -0.47 -2.38
C GLU A 59 17.77 0.79 -3.01
N ALA A 60 17.19 1.64 -2.15
CA ALA A 60 16.82 3.00 -2.49
C ALA A 60 17.91 3.96 -2.02
N SER A 61 18.28 4.91 -2.88
CA SER A 61 19.14 6.03 -2.50
C SER A 61 18.39 7.00 -1.61
N PHE A 62 19.10 7.66 -0.71
CA PHE A 62 18.55 8.74 0.10
C PHE A 62 17.81 9.77 -0.77
N ASP A 63 16.63 10.18 -0.30
CA ASP A 63 15.76 11.16 -0.94
C ASP A 63 15.33 12.20 0.11
N ASP A 64 15.69 13.47 -0.14
CA ASP A 64 15.36 14.60 0.72
C ASP A 64 13.84 14.75 0.94
N ALA A 65 13.03 14.31 -0.02
CA ALA A 65 11.57 14.38 0.08
C ALA A 65 11.03 13.52 1.22
N VAL A 66 11.58 12.33 1.46
CA VAL A 66 11.16 11.43 2.56
C VAL A 66 12.07 11.52 3.79
N ALA A 67 13.23 12.15 3.65
CA ALA A 67 14.24 12.37 4.70
C ALA A 67 13.66 12.92 6.01
N HIS A 68 12.70 13.85 5.91
CA HIS A 68 12.12 14.53 7.06
C HIS A 68 11.02 13.73 7.75
N VAL A 69 10.52 12.67 7.12
CA VAL A 69 9.43 11.83 7.64
C VAL A 69 9.98 10.62 8.39
N LEU A 70 11.00 9.97 7.84
CA LEU A 70 11.50 8.68 8.35
C LEU A 70 12.42 8.82 9.58
N PRO A 71 12.17 8.05 10.66
CA PRO A 71 13.01 8.04 11.86
C PRO A 71 14.46 7.64 11.60
N GLU A 72 14.70 6.68 10.70
CA GLU A 72 16.00 6.14 10.35
C GLU A 72 16.95 7.19 9.74
N PHE A 73 16.40 8.25 9.16
CA PHE A 73 17.17 9.36 8.58
C PHE A 73 17.46 10.50 9.55
N ARG A 74 17.07 10.40 10.83
CA ARG A 74 17.46 11.38 11.85
C ARG A 74 18.97 11.41 12.04
N ASN A 75 19.63 10.26 12.01
CA ASN A 75 21.10 10.20 11.99
C ASN A 75 21.61 10.42 10.55
N ARG A 76 22.45 11.45 10.36
CA ARG A 76 23.02 11.79 9.05
C ARG A 76 23.93 10.68 8.50
N GLU A 77 24.56 9.89 9.37
CA GLU A 77 25.43 8.79 8.97
C GLU A 77 24.66 7.63 8.30
N ASN A 78 23.36 7.54 8.55
CA ASN A 78 22.47 6.54 7.97
C ASN A 78 21.83 6.99 6.64
N ARG A 79 22.15 8.21 6.15
CA ARG A 79 21.53 8.82 4.95
C ARG A 79 22.28 8.47 3.66
N THR A 80 22.44 7.18 3.40
CA THR A 80 23.06 6.71 2.15
C THR A 80 22.04 5.93 1.35
N THR A 81 21.58 4.82 1.91
CA THR A 81 20.72 3.87 1.24
C THR A 81 19.88 3.09 2.25
N TYR A 82 18.70 2.65 1.86
CA TYR A 82 17.75 1.98 2.75
C TYR A 82 16.88 0.97 1.99
N ASN A 83 16.23 0.08 2.75
CA ASN A 83 15.17 -0.77 2.21
C ASN A 83 13.88 0.08 2.09
N PRO A 84 13.35 0.27 0.88
CA PRO A 84 12.21 1.15 0.63
C PRO A 84 10.88 0.58 1.17
N PHE A 85 10.71 -0.75 1.23
CA PHE A 85 9.43 -1.36 1.62
C PHE A 85 8.98 -1.01 3.05
N PRO A 86 9.79 -1.17 4.12
CA PRO A 86 9.39 -0.74 5.46
C PRO A 86 9.32 0.79 5.60
N ALA A 87 10.02 1.56 4.75
CA ALA A 87 9.87 3.00 4.70
C ALA A 87 8.49 3.41 4.18
N ASP A 88 7.98 2.77 3.12
CA ASP A 88 6.62 3.00 2.62
C ASP A 88 5.55 2.68 3.64
N ILE A 89 5.72 1.61 4.42
CA ILE A 89 4.82 1.28 5.52
C ILE A 89 4.77 2.42 6.53
N TYR A 90 5.93 2.99 6.88
CA TYR A 90 5.98 4.15 7.78
C TYR A 90 5.28 5.36 7.17
N CYS A 91 5.59 5.73 5.92
CA CYS A 91 4.97 6.86 5.22
C CYS A 91 3.45 6.70 5.12
N LEU A 92 2.96 5.51 4.77
CA LEU A 92 1.54 5.20 4.75
C LEU A 92 0.90 5.31 6.14
N GLY A 93 1.58 4.84 7.18
CA GLY A 93 1.17 5.03 8.57
C GLY A 93 1.04 6.51 8.94
N ARG A 94 2.06 7.32 8.62
CA ARG A 94 2.04 8.78 8.85
C ARG A 94 0.93 9.48 8.10
N PHE A 95 0.66 9.10 6.85
CA PHE A 95 -0.47 9.60 6.08
C PHE A 95 -1.79 9.31 6.79
N ILE A 96 -2.01 8.06 7.23
CA ILE A 96 -3.23 7.66 7.96
C ILE A 96 -3.35 8.45 9.26
N GLU A 97 -2.27 8.58 10.03
CA GLU A 97 -2.25 9.32 11.28
C GLU A 97 -2.64 10.79 11.07
N ARG A 98 -1.96 11.48 10.16
CA ARG A 98 -2.11 12.92 9.92
C ARG A 98 -3.48 13.24 9.33
N ASP A 99 -3.90 12.49 8.32
CA ASP A 99 -5.00 12.89 7.43
C ASP A 99 -6.30 12.13 7.70
N LEU A 100 -6.23 10.91 8.25
CA LEU A 100 -7.41 10.07 8.45
C LEU A 100 -7.84 9.95 9.92
N LEU A 101 -6.92 9.74 10.87
CA LEU A 101 -7.28 9.50 12.29
C LEU A 101 -7.95 10.70 12.97
N ARG A 102 -7.82 11.90 12.43
CA ARG A 102 -8.56 13.10 12.89
C ARG A 102 -10.05 13.05 12.54
N THR A 103 -10.46 12.13 11.67
CA THR A 103 -11.84 11.97 11.22
C THR A 103 -12.62 11.05 12.17
N ALA A 104 -13.80 11.49 12.62
CA ALA A 104 -14.66 10.69 13.47
C ALA A 104 -15.05 9.37 12.78
N GLY A 105 -15.05 8.26 13.53
CA GLY A 105 -15.36 6.93 13.00
C GLY A 105 -14.19 6.16 12.39
N LEU A 106 -12.98 6.76 12.31
CA LEU A 106 -11.77 6.07 11.83
C LEU A 106 -10.81 5.64 12.95
N ALA A 107 -11.23 5.76 14.21
CA ALA A 107 -10.39 5.42 15.37
C ALA A 107 -9.95 3.93 15.39
N PHE A 108 -10.69 3.03 14.74
CA PHE A 108 -10.33 1.61 14.65
C PHE A 108 -9.01 1.37 13.91
N LEU A 109 -8.56 2.31 13.07
CA LEU A 109 -7.27 2.24 12.37
C LEU A 109 -6.07 2.54 13.27
N ARG A 110 -6.28 3.13 14.45
CA ARG A 110 -5.21 3.63 15.32
C ARG A 110 -4.18 2.56 15.65
N ARG A 111 -4.62 1.36 16.04
CA ARG A 111 -3.70 0.28 16.42
C ARG A 111 -2.78 -0.15 15.27
N LEU A 112 -3.36 -0.32 14.08
CA LEU A 112 -2.61 -0.64 12.86
C LEU A 112 -1.63 0.49 12.50
N THR A 113 -2.10 1.74 12.58
CA THR A 113 -1.30 2.94 12.27
C THR A 113 -0.06 3.01 13.16
N ILE A 114 -0.21 2.76 14.46
CA ILE A 114 0.92 2.73 15.42
C ILE A 114 1.93 1.65 15.03
N ALA A 115 1.48 0.45 14.68
CA ALA A 115 2.37 -0.65 14.29
C ALA A 115 3.17 -0.31 13.01
N MET A 116 2.53 0.34 12.03
CA MET A 116 3.18 0.79 10.79
C MET A 116 4.24 1.87 11.04
N MET A 117 4.07 2.66 12.10
CA MET A 117 4.94 3.77 12.48
C MET A 117 6.00 3.42 13.53
N THR A 118 6.29 2.13 13.73
CA THR A 118 7.36 1.69 14.62
C THR A 118 8.70 2.27 14.16
N GLU A 119 9.51 2.78 15.10
CA GLU A 119 10.79 3.44 14.76
C GLU A 119 11.74 2.49 14.05
N GLU A 120 11.92 1.29 14.60
CA GLU A 120 12.76 0.25 14.01
C GLU A 120 12.12 -0.34 12.73
N PRO A 121 12.75 -0.22 11.55
CA PRO A 121 12.18 -0.69 10.28
C PRO A 121 11.83 -2.17 10.27
N SER A 122 12.64 -3.02 10.91
CA SER A 122 12.44 -4.48 10.97
C SER A 122 11.26 -4.90 11.83
N GLN A 123 10.72 -4.00 12.66
CA GLN A 123 9.55 -4.24 13.52
C GLN A 123 8.25 -3.71 12.89
N ARG A 124 8.31 -3.07 11.72
CA ARG A 124 7.13 -2.62 10.99
C ARG A 124 6.47 -3.84 10.32
N PRO A 125 5.13 -3.92 10.30
CA PRO A 125 4.44 -5.00 9.61
C PRO A 125 4.67 -4.92 8.10
N THR A 126 4.70 -6.06 7.42
CA THR A 126 4.74 -6.11 5.95
C THR A 126 3.41 -5.64 5.34
N ILE A 127 3.38 -5.31 4.05
CA ILE A 127 2.16 -4.78 3.42
C ILE A 127 0.99 -5.79 3.39
N ASP A 128 1.29 -7.08 3.32
CA ASP A 128 0.26 -8.13 3.46
C ASP A 128 -0.23 -8.28 4.91
N GLU A 129 0.65 -8.17 5.90
CA GLU A 129 0.23 -8.11 7.30
C GLU A 129 -0.64 -6.88 7.59
N VAL A 130 -0.27 -5.72 7.04
CA VAL A 130 -1.07 -4.49 7.11
C VAL A 130 -2.44 -4.73 6.49
N ARG A 131 -2.51 -5.34 5.31
CA ARG A 131 -3.76 -5.67 4.63
C ARG A 131 -4.61 -6.63 5.47
N GLN A 132 -4.03 -7.70 6.01
CA GLN A 132 -4.75 -8.68 6.84
C GLN A 132 -5.29 -8.04 8.12
N GLN A 133 -4.46 -7.24 8.81
CA GLN A 133 -4.88 -6.51 10.00
C GLN A 133 -6.00 -5.52 9.69
N PHE A 134 -5.89 -4.77 8.59
CA PHE A 134 -6.95 -3.86 8.13
C PHE A 134 -8.26 -4.60 7.87
N VAL A 135 -8.22 -5.71 7.13
CA VAL A 135 -9.39 -6.54 6.81
C VAL A 135 -10.04 -7.04 8.10
N LYS A 136 -9.24 -7.60 9.02
CA LYS A 136 -9.71 -8.07 10.33
C LYS A 136 -10.35 -6.94 11.14
N SER A 137 -9.73 -5.76 11.16
CA SER A 137 -10.29 -4.59 11.83
C SER A 137 -11.62 -4.17 11.22
N VAL A 138 -11.75 -4.10 9.90
CA VAL A 138 -13.01 -3.74 9.23
C VAL A 138 -14.10 -4.78 9.47
N GLN A 139 -13.77 -6.07 9.42
CA GLN A 139 -14.71 -7.17 9.68
C GLN A 139 -15.22 -7.20 11.12
N SER A 140 -14.46 -6.66 12.08
CA SER A 140 -14.89 -6.54 13.47
C SER A 140 -15.95 -5.44 13.70
N LEU A 141 -16.16 -4.55 12.73
CA LEU A 141 -17.09 -3.42 12.85
C LEU A 141 -18.52 -3.82 12.52
N THR A 142 -19.47 -3.25 13.26
CA THR A 142 -20.89 -3.44 12.97
C THR A 142 -21.32 -2.68 11.70
N PRO A 143 -22.37 -3.13 10.99
CA PRO A 143 -22.92 -2.39 9.85
C PRO A 143 -23.32 -0.95 10.19
N LEU A 144 -23.73 -0.70 11.44
CA LEU A 144 -24.04 0.64 11.94
C LEU A 144 -22.78 1.51 12.01
N HIS A 145 -21.68 0.97 12.54
CA HIS A 145 -20.39 1.67 12.60
C HIS A 145 -19.86 1.98 11.20
N LEU A 146 -19.89 1.00 10.28
CA LEU A 146 -19.45 1.17 8.89
C LEU A 146 -20.27 2.20 8.11
N ARG A 147 -21.52 2.44 8.53
CA ARG A 147 -22.39 3.45 7.94
C ARG A 147 -22.31 4.80 8.63
N SER A 148 -21.65 4.87 9.79
CA SER A 148 -21.59 6.10 10.59
C SER A 148 -20.99 7.25 9.76
N PRO A 149 -21.50 8.47 9.92
CA PRO A 149 -21.04 9.60 9.13
C PRO A 149 -19.66 10.04 9.65
N LEU A 150 -18.71 10.22 8.74
CA LEU A 150 -17.35 10.66 9.07
C LEU A 150 -17.26 12.12 9.54
N LYS A 151 -18.31 12.91 9.31
CA LYS A 151 -18.48 14.29 9.80
C LYS A 151 -19.88 14.41 10.39
N GLY A 152 -20.04 15.25 11.43
CA GLY A 152 -21.30 15.43 12.15
C GLY A 152 -22.49 15.65 11.23
N ALA A 153 -23.23 14.59 10.94
CA ALA A 153 -24.51 14.66 10.26
C ALA A 153 -25.60 14.60 11.33
N GLY A 154 -26.63 15.43 11.22
CA GLY A 154 -27.75 15.39 12.16
C GLY A 154 -28.30 13.97 12.31
N LEU A 155 -28.43 13.49 13.55
CA LEU A 155 -28.76 12.12 13.91
C LEU A 155 -29.98 11.58 13.14
N LEU A 156 -31.05 12.38 13.04
CA LEU A 156 -32.27 12.06 12.32
C LEU A 156 -32.05 11.80 10.82
N LYS A 157 -31.28 12.66 10.13
CA LYS A 157 -30.96 12.51 8.71
C LYS A 157 -30.13 11.25 8.47
N HIS A 158 -29.23 10.96 9.39
CA HIS A 158 -28.40 9.78 9.34
C HIS A 158 -29.23 8.49 9.48
N LEU A 159 -30.10 8.42 10.49
CA LEU A 159 -30.98 7.26 10.73
C LEU A 159 -31.93 7.01 9.55
N LYS A 160 -32.58 8.05 9.00
CA LYS A 160 -33.42 7.92 7.80
C LYS A 160 -32.67 7.32 6.62
N LYS A 161 -31.42 7.74 6.41
CA LYS A 161 -30.55 7.24 5.34
C LYS A 161 -30.14 5.78 5.58
N GLN A 162 -29.80 5.41 6.80
CA GLN A 162 -29.48 4.03 7.16
C GLN A 162 -30.66 3.08 6.93
N LEU A 163 -31.87 3.50 7.31
CA LEU A 163 -33.09 2.72 7.08
C LEU A 163 -33.34 2.53 5.58
N SER A 164 -33.20 3.58 4.77
CA SER A 164 -33.33 3.48 3.30
C SER A 164 -32.33 2.47 2.70
N TYR A 165 -31.09 2.46 3.18
CA TYR A 165 -30.08 1.50 2.75
C TYR A 165 -30.39 0.07 3.18
N ALA A 166 -30.93 -0.13 4.39
CA ALA A 166 -31.39 -1.44 4.86
C ALA A 166 -32.54 -1.97 4.00
N LEU A 167 -33.56 -1.14 3.72
CA LEU A 167 -34.69 -1.50 2.86
C LEU A 167 -34.26 -1.85 1.43
N LYS A 168 -33.28 -1.11 0.88
CA LYS A 168 -32.69 -1.39 -0.45
C LYS A 168 -31.68 -2.54 -0.44
N ARG A 169 -31.46 -3.20 0.71
CA ARG A 169 -30.48 -4.29 0.90
C ARG A 169 -29.07 -3.92 0.42
N LEU A 170 -28.70 -2.64 0.51
CA LEU A 170 -27.38 -2.16 0.10
C LEU A 170 -26.37 -2.50 1.21
N PRO A 171 -25.28 -3.23 0.93
CA PRO A 171 -24.29 -3.53 1.95
C PRO A 171 -23.59 -2.23 2.42
N PRO A 172 -23.02 -2.20 3.64
CA PRO A 172 -22.22 -1.06 4.10
C PRO A 172 -20.85 -0.97 3.39
N PHE A 173 -20.48 -1.98 2.60
CA PHE A 173 -19.22 -2.08 1.86
C PHE A 173 -19.46 -2.78 0.51
N PRO A 174 -18.71 -2.47 -0.57
CA PRO A 174 -18.84 -3.17 -1.86
C PRO A 174 -18.60 -4.67 -1.73
N LYS A 175 -19.21 -5.49 -2.59
CA LYS A 175 -18.95 -6.94 -2.69
C LYS A 175 -18.26 -7.27 -4.04
N PRO A 176 -17.25 -8.17 -4.08
CA PRO A 176 -16.58 -8.80 -2.94
C PRO A 176 -15.77 -7.77 -2.14
N GLN A 177 -15.76 -7.91 -0.81
CA GLN A 177 -15.30 -6.85 0.09
C GLN A 177 -13.78 -6.63 0.04
N PHE A 178 -12.98 -7.67 -0.23
CA PHE A 178 -11.51 -7.60 -0.11
C PHE A 178 -10.74 -8.35 -1.20
N GLY A 179 -11.39 -8.65 -2.33
CA GLY A 179 -10.87 -9.58 -3.34
C GLY A 179 -10.85 -11.03 -2.83
N ASN A 180 -10.66 -12.01 -3.72
CA ASN A 180 -10.71 -13.42 -3.36
C ASN A 180 -9.41 -13.94 -2.72
N THR A 181 -8.33 -13.17 -2.73
CA THR A 181 -7.00 -13.66 -2.35
C THR A 181 -6.51 -12.86 -1.16
N LEU A 182 -6.89 -13.26 0.06
CA LEU A 182 -6.18 -12.86 1.29
C LEU A 182 -4.91 -13.70 1.50
N GLU A 183 -4.55 -14.54 0.52
CA GLU A 183 -3.33 -15.30 0.57
C GLU A 183 -2.16 -14.35 0.84
N PRO A 184 -1.32 -14.65 1.84
CA PRO A 184 -0.06 -13.97 2.05
C PRO A 184 0.76 -13.96 0.75
N PHE A 185 1.68 -13.02 0.62
CA PHE A 185 2.69 -13.16 -0.42
C PHE A 185 3.50 -14.43 -0.17
N ASP A 186 4.06 -14.99 -1.24
CA ASP A 186 5.01 -16.08 -1.15
C ASP A 186 6.14 -15.71 -0.17
N GLU A 187 6.62 -16.68 0.60
CA GLU A 187 7.61 -16.44 1.66
C GLU A 187 8.89 -15.80 1.11
N GLU A 188 9.27 -16.12 -0.13
CA GLU A 188 10.40 -15.51 -0.83
C GLU A 188 10.20 -14.00 -1.06
N ILE A 189 8.99 -13.60 -1.47
CA ILE A 189 8.64 -12.19 -1.68
C ILE A 189 8.58 -11.46 -0.33
N ARG A 190 8.03 -12.10 0.71
CA ARG A 190 8.02 -11.55 2.08
C ARG A 190 9.44 -11.33 2.58
N ALA A 191 10.32 -12.32 2.45
CA ALA A 191 11.72 -12.23 2.83
C ALA A 191 12.45 -11.11 2.09
N PHE A 192 12.17 -10.93 0.80
CA PHE A 192 12.70 -9.82 0.01
C PHE A 192 12.28 -8.45 0.54
N PHE A 193 11.00 -8.27 0.91
CA PHE A 193 10.52 -7.01 1.47
C PHE A 193 11.11 -6.67 2.83
N THR A 194 11.40 -7.69 3.64
CA THR A 194 11.97 -7.51 4.99
C THR A 194 13.49 -7.60 5.02
N MET A 195 14.15 -7.84 3.89
CA MET A 195 15.58 -8.09 3.86
C MET A 195 16.36 -6.90 4.41
N THR A 196 17.39 -7.18 5.21
CA THR A 196 18.34 -6.19 5.70
C THR A 196 19.64 -6.23 4.90
N ARG A 197 20.45 -5.17 5.02
CA ARG A 197 21.77 -5.13 4.41
C ARG A 197 22.70 -6.23 4.95
N ALA A 198 22.51 -6.61 6.23
CA ALA A 198 23.26 -7.69 6.85
C ALA A 198 22.90 -9.06 6.25
N ASP A 199 21.62 -9.32 6.05
CA ASP A 199 21.13 -10.57 5.44
C ASP A 199 21.70 -10.74 4.03
N PHE A 200 21.69 -9.67 3.23
CA PHE A 200 22.29 -9.67 1.90
C PHE A 200 23.80 -9.93 1.95
N ALA A 201 24.53 -9.26 2.85
CA ALA A 201 25.97 -9.47 3.00
C ALA A 201 26.31 -10.90 3.45
N GLU A 202 25.45 -11.53 4.28
CA GLU A 202 25.61 -12.92 4.67
C GLU A 202 25.36 -13.89 3.52
N LYS A 203 24.30 -13.67 2.75
CA LYS A 203 24.01 -14.44 1.53
C LYS A 203 25.17 -14.38 0.53
N ALA A 204 25.68 -13.17 0.26
CA ALA A 204 26.83 -12.98 -0.64
C ALA A 204 28.09 -13.72 -0.15
N ARG A 205 28.37 -13.72 1.17
CA ARG A 205 29.48 -14.50 1.74
C ARG A 205 29.27 -16.00 1.63
N HIS A 206 28.03 -16.48 1.79
CA HIS A 206 27.69 -17.89 1.65
C HIS A 206 27.87 -18.33 0.19
N ASP A 207 27.39 -17.53 -0.76
CA ASP A 207 27.52 -17.78 -2.19
C ASP A 207 28.98 -17.73 -2.63
N GLU A 208 29.77 -16.77 -2.15
CA GLU A 208 31.22 -16.73 -2.41
C GLU A 208 31.93 -17.97 -1.84
N LYS A 209 31.60 -18.42 -0.62
CA LYS A 209 32.14 -19.66 -0.05
C LYS A 209 31.68 -20.90 -0.81
N SER A 210 30.46 -20.91 -1.32
CA SER A 210 29.90 -21.98 -2.15
C SER A 210 30.62 -22.04 -3.50
N ILE A 211 30.78 -20.91 -4.18
CA ILE A 211 31.56 -20.76 -5.41
C ILE A 211 33.00 -21.22 -5.14
N LEU A 212 33.69 -20.67 -4.14
CA LEU A 212 35.05 -21.10 -3.80
C LEU A 212 35.15 -22.59 -3.41
N GLY A 213 34.10 -23.17 -2.84
CA GLY A 213 33.99 -24.61 -2.57
C GLY A 213 33.83 -25.45 -3.84
N VAL A 214 33.01 -24.99 -4.79
CA VAL A 214 32.85 -25.58 -6.13
C VAL A 214 34.15 -25.44 -6.93
N TRP A 215 34.81 -24.30 -6.93
CA TRP A 215 36.10 -24.11 -7.59
C TRP A 215 37.21 -24.96 -6.95
N LYS A 216 37.16 -25.22 -5.63
CA LYS A 216 38.05 -26.22 -4.98
C LYS A 216 37.69 -27.66 -5.36
N ALA A 217 36.44 -27.94 -5.72
CA ALA A 217 35.96 -29.25 -6.16
C ALA A 217 36.03 -29.46 -7.69
N THR A 218 36.24 -28.40 -8.47
CA THR A 218 36.11 -28.41 -9.94
C THR A 218 37.26 -27.66 -10.60
N VAL A 219 38.50 -27.98 -10.24
CA VAL A 219 39.64 -27.82 -11.16
C VAL A 219 39.72 -29.09 -12.02
N LYS A 220 38.86 -29.15 -13.03
CA LYS A 220 39.12 -29.80 -14.32
C LYS A 220 38.49 -28.93 -15.40
N ASP A 221 39.31 -28.64 -16.40
CA ASP A 221 39.13 -27.65 -17.46
C ASP A 221 37.77 -27.72 -18.18
N ASP A 222 37.18 -26.55 -18.45
CA ASP A 222 36.74 -26.09 -19.78
C ASP A 222 35.76 -24.91 -19.65
N GLY A 223 35.98 -23.86 -20.45
CA GLY A 223 35.45 -22.50 -20.25
C GLY A 223 33.94 -22.32 -20.40
N LEU A 224 33.39 -21.34 -19.66
CA LEU A 224 31.98 -20.96 -19.69
C LEU A 224 31.78 -19.52 -20.21
N VAL A 225 30.86 -19.38 -21.17
CA VAL A 225 30.35 -18.13 -21.73
C VAL A 225 29.09 -17.71 -20.95
N PRO A 226 28.88 -16.43 -20.60
CA PRO A 226 27.69 -16.02 -19.87
C PRO A 226 26.46 -15.88 -20.79
N GLU A 227 25.36 -16.50 -20.37
CA GLU A 227 24.05 -16.46 -21.02
C GLU A 227 23.29 -15.18 -20.61
N LYS A 228 22.70 -14.46 -21.58
CA LYS A 228 21.85 -13.29 -21.32
C LYS A 228 20.42 -13.75 -21.06
N HIS A 229 19.90 -13.51 -19.86
CA HIS A 229 18.48 -13.79 -19.57
C HIS A 229 17.56 -12.61 -19.89
N SER A 230 16.46 -12.95 -20.53
CA SER A 230 15.36 -12.10 -20.98
C SER A 230 14.41 -11.69 -19.85
N PHE A 231 13.87 -10.49 -19.99
CA PHE A 231 12.85 -9.84 -19.15
C PHE A 231 11.57 -10.68 -19.00
N ASP A 232 11.12 -10.90 -17.75
CA ASP A 232 9.85 -11.56 -17.38
C ASP A 232 8.99 -10.60 -16.52
N PRO A 233 7.84 -10.11 -17.01
CA PRO A 233 6.99 -9.15 -16.32
C PRO A 233 6.15 -9.73 -15.17
N HIS A 234 6.22 -11.03 -14.88
CA HIS A 234 5.47 -11.65 -13.77
C HIS A 234 6.13 -11.51 -12.39
N HIS A 235 7.37 -11.03 -12.31
CA HIS A 235 8.15 -10.93 -11.06
C HIS A 235 8.40 -9.48 -10.60
N THR A 236 7.76 -8.50 -11.23
CA THR A 236 8.01 -7.08 -10.96
C THR A 236 7.05 -6.53 -9.90
N VAL A 237 7.61 -6.06 -8.78
CA VAL A 237 6.85 -5.37 -7.72
C VAL A 237 7.03 -3.86 -7.85
N PHE A 238 5.91 -3.13 -7.78
CA PHE A 238 5.87 -1.67 -7.85
C PHE A 238 5.85 -1.04 -6.45
N TYR A 239 6.49 0.12 -6.30
CA TYR A 239 6.78 0.82 -5.04
C TYR A 239 6.33 2.29 -5.09
N THR A 240 5.76 2.92 -4.05
CA THR A 240 5.27 4.32 -4.12
C THR A 240 5.60 5.16 -2.87
N HIS A 241 6.36 6.25 -3.03
CA HIS A 241 6.49 7.31 -2.01
C HIS A 241 5.17 8.07 -1.82
N PHE A 242 4.72 8.23 -0.57
CA PHE A 242 3.56 9.03 -0.15
C PHE A 242 3.97 10.28 0.64
#